data_AF-A0A8K0P0J8-F1
#
_entry.id   AF-A0A8K0P0J8-F1
#
_cell.length_a   1.000
_cell.length_b   1.000
_cell.length_c   1.000
_cell.angle_alpha   90.00
_cell.angle_beta   90.00
_cell.angle_gamma   90.00
#
_symmetry.space_group_name_H-M   'P 1'
#
loop_
_entity.id
_entity.type
_entity.pdbx_description
1 polymer ?
#
loop_
_entity_poly.entity_id
_entity_poly.type
_entity_poly.pdbx_seq_one_letter_code
_entity_poly.pdbx_strand_id
1 'polypeptide(L)'
;THFNYDNPNKGELCFRKGDVFHVVDTLHNGVVGAWQVYRIGRNNQEVQKGTIPNKSRAEELATAQFNAAKKDGGGGTSSANEGGGGRVGFFRRRRGSHRRSKSLGRDHWDDVVFGESYSSTSLASKFPAYERVSLRHPGFVRPVVLFGPLADVARDKMLADFPDRFTT
;
A
#
# COMPACT_ATOMS: atom_id res chain seq x y z
N THR A 1 -5.38 -7.01 0.05
CA THR A 1 -5.71 -5.60 -0.26
C THR A 1 -4.42 -4.81 -0.39
N HIS A 2 -4.38 -3.76 -1.21
CA HIS A 2 -3.15 -3.00 -1.48
C HIS A 2 -3.15 -1.55 -0.99
N PHE A 3 -4.13 -1.17 -0.19
CA PHE A 3 -4.30 0.17 0.39
C PHE A 3 -4.90 0.05 1.80
N ASN A 4 -4.85 1.13 2.59
CA ASN A 4 -5.46 1.15 3.92
C ASN A 4 -6.87 1.74 3.85
N TYR A 5 -7.79 1.15 4.61
CA TYR A 5 -9.16 1.59 4.76
C TYR A 5 -9.50 1.73 6.26
N ASP A 6 -9.16 2.89 6.82
CA ASP A 6 -9.25 3.15 8.27
C ASP A 6 -10.57 3.79 8.69
N ASN A 7 -11.24 4.52 7.79
CA ASN A 7 -12.52 5.21 8.02
C ASN A 7 -13.66 4.53 7.26
N PRO A 8 -14.14 3.36 7.72
CA PRO A 8 -15.21 2.63 7.05
C PRO A 8 -16.55 3.36 7.17
N ASN A 9 -17.40 3.22 6.16
CA ASN A 9 -18.82 3.53 6.32
C ASN A 9 -19.45 2.60 7.38
N LYS A 10 -20.58 3.01 7.93
CA LYS A 10 -21.30 2.22 8.95
C LYS A 10 -21.58 0.79 8.42
N GLY A 11 -20.99 -0.20 9.09
CA GLY A 11 -21.15 -1.63 8.76
C GLY A 11 -20.02 -2.22 7.90
N GLU A 12 -19.14 -1.39 7.33
CA GLU A 12 -17.96 -1.87 6.59
C GLU A 12 -16.78 -2.18 7.54
N LEU A 13 -15.94 -3.13 7.15
CA LEU A 13 -14.75 -3.52 7.88
C LEU A 13 -13.58 -2.59 7.54
N CYS A 14 -12.85 -2.15 8.57
CA CYS A 14 -11.56 -1.50 8.37
C CYS A 14 -10.46 -2.53 8.04
N PHE A 15 -9.49 -2.14 7.23
CA PHE A 15 -8.37 -3.01 6.85
C PHE A 15 -7.10 -2.26 6.50
N ARG A 16 -5.97 -2.97 6.58
CA ARG A 16 -4.67 -2.45 6.19
C ARG A 16 -4.19 -3.15 4.91
N LYS A 17 -3.21 -2.55 4.26
CA LYS A 17 -2.46 -3.17 3.16
C LYS A 17 -1.94 -4.54 3.62
N GLY A 18 -2.19 -5.56 2.80
CA GLY A 18 -1.81 -6.95 3.07
C GLY A 18 -2.91 -7.84 3.63
N ASP A 19 -4.04 -7.27 4.09
CA ASP A 19 -5.16 -8.09 4.57
C ASP A 19 -5.79 -8.91 3.43
N VAL A 20 -6.22 -10.13 3.76
CA VAL A 20 -6.84 -11.09 2.82
C VAL A 20 -8.28 -11.33 3.21
N PHE A 21 -9.16 -11.36 2.21
CA PHE A 21 -10.60 -11.56 2.39
C PHE A 21 -11.10 -12.68 1.49
N HIS A 22 -11.97 -13.53 2.02
CA HIS A 22 -12.81 -14.42 1.24
C HIS A 22 -14.12 -13.72 0.93
N VAL A 23 -14.35 -13.42 -0.36
CA VAL A 23 -15.56 -12.75 -0.84
C VAL A 23 -16.66 -13.78 -1.06
N VAL A 24 -17.78 -13.62 -0.36
CA VAL A 24 -18.92 -14.56 -0.42
C VAL A 24 -20.11 -14.00 -1.19
N ASP A 25 -20.25 -12.68 -1.26
CA ASP A 25 -21.29 -12.02 -2.04
C ASP A 25 -20.75 -10.69 -2.60
N THR A 26 -20.97 -10.44 -3.88
CA THR A 26 -20.55 -9.19 -4.57
C THR A 26 -21.68 -8.19 -4.74
N LEU A 27 -22.91 -8.55 -4.38
CA LEU A 27 -24.13 -7.76 -4.45
C LEU A 27 -24.83 -7.78 -3.08
N HIS A 28 -24.13 -7.33 -2.03
CA HIS A 28 -24.65 -7.37 -0.68
C HIS A 28 -26.00 -6.64 -0.58
N ASN A 29 -27.04 -7.33 -0.06
CA ASN A 29 -28.43 -6.87 -0.02
C ASN A 29 -29.06 -6.55 -1.39
N GLY A 30 -28.56 -7.14 -2.47
CA GLY A 30 -29.07 -6.95 -3.82
C GLY A 30 -28.69 -5.60 -4.46
N VAL A 31 -27.80 -4.84 -3.84
CA VAL A 31 -27.37 -3.51 -4.32
C VAL A 31 -25.88 -3.53 -4.66
N VAL A 32 -25.54 -2.92 -5.79
CA VAL A 32 -24.14 -2.71 -6.18
C VAL A 32 -23.50 -1.68 -5.26
N GLY A 33 -22.36 -2.01 -4.65
CA GLY A 33 -21.56 -1.03 -3.92
C GLY A 33 -20.69 -1.62 -2.81
N ALA A 34 -21.16 -2.71 -2.20
CA ALA A 34 -20.46 -3.40 -1.13
C ALA A 34 -20.39 -4.90 -1.39
N TRP A 35 -19.27 -5.51 -0.98
CA TRP A 35 -19.04 -6.95 -1.02
C TRP A 35 -19.09 -7.52 0.38
N GLN A 36 -19.79 -8.63 0.57
CA GLN A 36 -19.80 -9.36 1.83
C GLN A 36 -18.60 -10.30 1.87
N VAL A 37 -17.88 -10.27 3.00
CA VAL A 37 -16.60 -10.96 3.12
C VAL A 37 -16.39 -11.59 4.50
N TYR A 38 -15.49 -12.56 4.55
CA TYR A 38 -14.79 -12.97 5.76
C TYR A 38 -13.32 -12.52 5.69
N ARG A 39 -12.82 -11.90 6.76
CA ARG A 39 -11.39 -11.64 6.94
C ARG A 39 -10.66 -12.95 7.24
N ILE A 40 -9.63 -13.24 6.46
CA ILE A 40 -8.75 -14.38 6.70
C ILE A 40 -7.68 -13.97 7.71
N GLY A 41 -7.65 -14.64 8.85
CA GLY A 41 -6.67 -14.44 9.91
C GLY A 41 -5.51 -15.42 9.84
N ARG A 42 -4.88 -15.65 10.99
CA ARG A 42 -3.78 -16.61 11.11
C ARG A 42 -4.28 -18.02 10.79
N ASN A 43 -3.39 -18.84 10.24
CA ASN A 43 -3.67 -20.23 9.87
C ASN A 43 -4.85 -20.41 8.89
N ASN A 44 -5.12 -19.39 8.05
CA ASN A 44 -6.19 -19.39 7.05
C ASN A 44 -7.61 -19.54 7.61
N GLN A 45 -7.85 -19.11 8.86
CA GLN A 45 -9.18 -19.15 9.46
C GLN A 45 -9.99 -17.90 9.15
N GLU A 46 -11.29 -18.06 8.93
CA GLU A 46 -12.24 -16.94 8.80
C GLU A 46 -12.54 -16.36 10.18
N VAL A 47 -12.06 -15.14 10.44
CA VAL A 47 -12.11 -14.55 11.79
C VAL A 47 -13.24 -13.55 11.96
N GLN A 48 -13.56 -12.79 10.90
CA GLN A 48 -14.49 -11.67 11.00
C GLN A 48 -15.33 -11.53 9.74
N LYS A 49 -16.65 -11.59 9.89
CA LYS A 49 -17.61 -11.32 8.82
C LYS A 49 -17.94 -9.83 8.76
N GLY A 50 -18.13 -9.29 7.57
CA GLY A 50 -18.62 -7.94 7.37
C GLY A 50 -18.69 -7.57 5.91
N THR A 51 -18.69 -6.27 5.61
CA THR A 51 -18.69 -5.77 4.23
C THR A 51 -17.45 -4.94 3.95
N ILE A 52 -17.05 -4.87 2.67
CA ILE A 52 -16.01 -3.97 2.18
C ILE A 52 -16.50 -3.27 0.91
N PRO A 53 -15.89 -2.16 0.48
CA PRO A 53 -16.18 -1.55 -0.81
C PRO A 53 -16.12 -2.56 -1.96
N ASN A 54 -16.92 -2.35 -3.00
CA ASN A 54 -16.74 -3.11 -4.24
C ASN A 54 -15.43 -2.72 -4.95
N LYS A 55 -15.08 -3.45 -6.02
CA LYS A 55 -13.86 -3.18 -6.80
C LYS A 55 -13.73 -1.72 -7.27
N SER A 56 -14.78 -1.14 -7.85
CA SER A 56 -14.71 0.22 -8.42
C SER A 56 -14.38 1.26 -7.35
N ARG A 57 -15.11 1.22 -6.23
CA ARG A 57 -14.91 2.15 -5.12
C ARG A 57 -13.56 1.94 -4.45
N ALA A 58 -13.08 0.70 -4.37
CA ALA A 58 -11.75 0.41 -3.84
C ALA A 58 -10.64 1.04 -4.69
N GLU A 59 -10.73 1.00 -6.02
CA GLU A 59 -9.75 1.64 -6.92
C GLU A 59 -9.74 3.17 -6.78
N GLU A 60 -10.92 3.79 -6.66
CA GLU A 60 -11.03 5.24 -6.40
C GLU A 60 -10.36 5.63 -5.08
N LEU A 61 -10.62 4.87 -4.01
CA LEU A 61 -10.03 5.11 -2.69
C LEU A 61 -8.52 4.89 -2.69
N ALA A 62 -8.02 3.82 -3.32
CA ALA A 62 -6.59 3.55 -3.42
C ALA A 62 -5.85 4.65 -4.21
N THR A 63 -6.46 5.12 -5.31
CA THR A 63 -5.90 6.21 -6.12
C THR A 63 -5.86 7.53 -5.35
N ALA A 64 -6.94 7.87 -4.62
CA ALA A 64 -6.99 9.06 -3.79
C ALA A 64 -5.92 9.03 -2.68
N GLN A 65 -5.75 7.89 -2.00
CA GLN A 65 -4.73 7.71 -0.97
C GLN A 65 -3.31 7.86 -1.52
N PHE A 66 -3.03 7.27 -2.68
CA PHE A 66 -1.73 7.37 -3.32
C PHE A 66 -1.39 8.82 -3.73
N ASN A 67 -2.37 9.55 -4.28
CA ASN A 67 -2.19 10.95 -4.65
C ASN A 67 -1.99 11.88 -3.44
N ALA A 68 -2.67 11.59 -2.32
CA ALA A 68 -2.49 12.33 -1.07
C ALA A 68 -1.06 12.13 -0.52
N ALA A 69 -0.55 10.89 -0.50
CA ALA A 69 0.80 10.59 -0.04
C ALA A 69 1.90 11.32 -0.85
N LYS A 70 1.70 11.51 -2.16
CA LYS A 70 2.62 12.29 -3.01
C LYS A 70 2.64 13.78 -2.69
N LYS A 71 1.53 14.34 -2.21
CA LYS A 71 1.43 15.77 -1.89
C LYS A 71 2.16 16.11 -0.60
N ASP A 72 2.10 15.22 0.39
CA ASP A 72 2.75 15.43 1.69
C ASP A 72 4.27 15.17 1.65
N GLY A 73 4.75 14.30 0.76
CA GLY A 73 6.19 14.11 0.49
C GLY A 73 6.85 15.24 -0.32
N GLY A 74 6.06 16.24 -0.75
CA GLY A 74 6.45 17.32 -1.65
C GLY A 74 6.75 18.67 -0.97
N GLY A 75 7.34 18.66 0.24
CA GLY A 75 7.98 19.83 0.83
C GLY A 75 7.10 20.76 1.66
N GLY A 76 7.53 20.99 2.90
CA GLY A 76 7.19 22.18 3.67
C GLY A 76 6.57 21.89 5.03
N THR A 77 7.41 21.95 6.07
CA THR A 77 7.04 22.36 7.43
C THR A 77 5.90 23.37 7.45
N SER A 78 4.77 23.02 8.07
CA SER A 78 4.08 23.85 9.09
C SER A 78 2.82 23.15 9.57
N SER A 79 2.94 22.51 10.72
CA SER A 79 1.85 22.41 11.69
C SER A 79 1.50 23.84 12.12
N ALA A 80 0.31 24.34 11.78
CA ALA A 80 -0.37 25.39 12.55
C ALA A 80 -1.79 25.63 12.02
N ASN A 81 -2.75 25.10 12.78
CA ASN A 81 -3.90 25.82 13.30
C ASN A 81 -5.14 26.08 12.42
N GLU A 82 -6.25 26.03 13.14
CA GLU A 82 -7.65 26.16 12.77
C GLU A 82 -8.03 27.52 12.16
N GLY A 83 -9.14 27.50 11.41
CA GLY A 83 -10.07 28.64 11.36
C GLY A 83 -10.02 29.55 10.12
N GLY A 84 -11.13 29.57 9.38
CA GLY A 84 -11.66 30.81 8.80
C GLY A 84 -11.25 31.17 7.37
N GLY A 85 -12.22 31.09 6.47
CA GLY A 85 -12.57 32.15 5.50
C GLY A 85 -11.52 32.66 4.51
N GLY A 86 -11.67 32.23 3.25
CA GLY A 86 -11.49 32.98 2.00
C GLY A 86 -10.41 34.06 1.88
N ARG A 87 -9.54 33.91 0.89
CA ARG A 87 -9.30 34.90 -0.19
C ARG A 87 -8.23 34.42 -1.17
N VAL A 88 -8.56 34.58 -2.45
CA VAL A 88 -7.76 34.22 -3.62
C VAL A 88 -6.53 35.14 -3.72
N GLY A 89 -5.33 34.57 -3.74
CA GLY A 89 -4.07 35.30 -3.94
C GLY A 89 -3.58 35.19 -5.37
N PHE A 90 -4.12 36.04 -6.25
CA PHE A 90 -3.48 36.41 -7.51
C PHE A 90 -2.13 37.10 -7.20
N PHE A 91 -1.17 37.00 -8.12
CA PHE A 91 0.18 37.60 -8.13
C PHE A 91 1.30 36.82 -7.41
N ARG A 92 2.07 36.04 -8.20
CA ARG A 92 3.44 36.44 -8.59
C ARG A 92 3.99 35.60 -9.75
N ARG A 93 4.31 36.34 -10.81
CA ARG A 93 4.99 35.92 -12.04
C ARG A 93 6.39 35.38 -11.77
N ARG A 94 6.75 34.35 -12.57
CA ARG A 94 8.07 34.01 -13.12
C ARG A 94 9.31 34.34 -12.28
N ARG A 95 9.96 33.30 -11.78
CA ARG A 95 11.41 33.14 -11.90
C ARG A 95 11.71 31.72 -12.39
N GLY A 96 12.51 31.63 -13.46
CA GLY A 96 13.12 30.39 -13.88
C GLY A 96 13.95 29.85 -12.73
N SER A 97 13.64 28.64 -12.30
CA SER A 97 14.53 27.84 -11.49
C SER A 97 14.74 26.56 -12.29
N HIS A 98 16.00 26.35 -12.64
CA HIS A 98 16.61 25.09 -13.02
C HIS A 98 15.73 23.89 -12.72
N ARG A 99 15.63 22.94 -13.67
CA ARG A 99 15.25 21.55 -13.39
C ARG A 99 15.93 21.14 -12.08
N ARG A 100 15.21 21.23 -10.96
CA ARG A 100 15.71 20.82 -9.66
C ARG A 100 15.85 19.31 -9.82
N SER A 101 17.10 18.86 -9.91
CA SER A 101 17.43 17.45 -9.74
C SER A 101 16.65 17.01 -8.50
N LYS A 102 15.72 16.07 -8.69
CA LYS A 102 15.00 15.49 -7.57
C LYS A 102 16.09 14.84 -6.73
N SER A 103 16.38 15.42 -5.58
CA SER A 103 17.26 14.78 -4.61
C SER A 103 16.63 13.42 -4.34
N LEU A 104 17.33 12.36 -4.72
CA LEU A 104 16.94 10.99 -4.42
C LEU A 104 17.06 10.83 -2.90
N GLY A 105 16.03 11.30 -2.19
CA GLY A 105 15.86 11.03 -0.78
C GLY A 105 15.69 9.53 -0.58
N ARG A 106 16.00 9.10 0.63
CA ARG A 106 15.85 7.72 1.11
C ARG A 106 14.43 7.16 0.94
N ASP A 107 13.45 8.00 0.63
CA ASP A 107 12.06 7.62 0.35
C ASP A 107 11.78 7.25 -1.13
N HIS A 108 12.77 7.30 -2.02
CA HIS A 108 12.59 7.02 -3.46
C HIS A 108 12.97 5.58 -3.89
N TRP A 109 13.36 4.70 -2.96
CA TRP A 109 13.76 3.33 -3.29
C TRP A 109 12.64 2.50 -3.94
N ASP A 110 11.38 2.72 -3.55
CA ASP A 110 10.21 2.05 -4.16
C ASP A 110 10.00 2.42 -5.65
N ASP A 111 10.34 3.65 -6.01
CA ASP A 111 10.27 4.14 -7.39
C ASP A 111 11.42 3.58 -8.25
N VAL A 112 12.63 3.44 -7.68
CA VAL A 112 13.82 2.95 -8.42
C VAL A 112 13.84 1.41 -8.55
N VAL A 113 13.54 0.67 -7.48
CA VAL A 113 13.64 -0.81 -7.49
C VAL A 113 12.52 -1.47 -8.29
N PHE A 114 11.34 -0.84 -8.34
CA PHE A 114 10.16 -1.46 -8.93
C PHE A 114 9.58 -0.63 -10.10
N GLY A 115 10.18 0.50 -10.49
CA GLY A 115 9.58 1.47 -11.43
C GLY A 115 9.66 1.12 -12.90
N GLU A 116 10.51 0.16 -13.28
CA GLU A 116 10.88 -0.04 -14.69
C GLU A 116 10.17 -1.20 -15.38
N SER A 117 9.27 -1.90 -14.70
CA SER A 117 8.45 -2.94 -15.34
C SER A 117 6.97 -2.66 -15.11
N TYR A 118 6.20 -2.72 -16.22
CA TYR A 118 4.75 -2.63 -16.38
C TYR A 118 4.02 -1.26 -16.16
N SER A 119 3.93 -0.54 -17.28
CA SER A 119 2.85 0.39 -17.68
C SER A 119 2.93 1.86 -17.25
N SER A 120 3.29 2.68 -18.24
CA SER A 120 3.36 4.15 -18.27
C SER A 120 2.00 4.88 -18.21
N THR A 121 0.95 4.30 -17.62
CA THR A 121 -0.40 4.92 -17.65
C THR A 121 -1.20 4.91 -16.34
N SER A 122 -0.58 4.69 -15.18
CA SER A 122 -1.29 4.95 -13.92
C SER A 122 -0.33 5.40 -12.83
N LEU A 123 -0.46 6.66 -12.44
CA LEU A 123 0.11 7.24 -11.23
C LEU A 123 -0.60 6.70 -9.97
N ALA A 124 -0.95 5.43 -9.92
CA ALA A 124 -1.47 4.74 -8.74
C ALA A 124 -0.43 3.68 -8.32
N SER A 125 -0.57 3.14 -7.10
CA SER A 125 0.17 1.96 -6.64
C SER A 125 0.30 0.92 -7.77
N LYS A 126 1.48 0.32 -7.95
CA LYS A 126 1.76 -0.74 -8.94
C LYS A 126 0.83 -1.96 -8.83
N PHE A 127 0.09 -2.04 -7.72
CA PHE A 127 -0.89 -3.06 -7.44
C PHE A 127 -2.32 -2.51 -7.54
N PRO A 128 -3.27 -3.29 -8.12
CA PRO A 128 -4.69 -2.93 -8.06
C PRO A 128 -5.17 -2.89 -6.61
N ALA A 129 -6.20 -2.11 -6.30
CA ALA A 129 -6.73 -1.99 -4.94
C ALA A 129 -7.04 -3.35 -4.30
N TYR A 130 -7.66 -4.24 -5.09
CA TYR A 130 -7.89 -5.65 -4.77
C TYR A 130 -7.23 -6.58 -5.78
N GLU A 131 -6.38 -7.46 -5.26
CA GLU A 131 -5.78 -8.55 -6.01
C GLU A 131 -6.48 -9.86 -5.64
N ARG A 132 -6.84 -10.66 -6.65
CA ARG A 132 -7.38 -12.00 -6.41
C ARG A 132 -6.24 -12.96 -6.13
N VAL A 133 -6.34 -13.71 -5.04
CA VAL A 133 -5.29 -14.60 -4.56
C VAL A 133 -5.81 -16.03 -4.40
N SER A 134 -4.91 -17.01 -4.44
CA SER A 134 -5.20 -18.40 -4.09
C SER A 134 -4.04 -18.96 -3.25
N LEU A 135 -4.34 -19.85 -2.31
CA LEU A 135 -3.32 -20.47 -1.47
C LEU A 135 -2.59 -21.57 -2.26
N ARG A 136 -1.25 -21.49 -2.32
CA ARG A 136 -0.40 -22.45 -3.03
C ARG A 136 0.85 -22.78 -2.23
N HIS A 137 1.32 -24.02 -2.34
CA HIS A 137 2.63 -24.40 -1.82
C HIS A 137 3.73 -23.95 -2.80
N PRO A 138 4.80 -23.28 -2.35
CA PRO A 138 5.89 -22.86 -3.21
C PRO A 138 6.67 -24.08 -3.72
N GLY A 139 6.97 -24.13 -5.02
CA GLY A 139 7.80 -25.17 -5.63
C GLY A 139 9.31 -24.95 -5.49
N PHE A 140 9.73 -24.00 -4.65
CA PHE A 140 11.12 -23.60 -4.45
C PHE A 140 11.34 -23.15 -3.01
N VAL A 141 12.61 -23.12 -2.58
CA VAL A 141 12.99 -22.63 -1.25
C VAL A 141 12.81 -21.12 -1.20
N ARG A 142 11.92 -20.65 -0.32
CA ARG A 142 11.62 -19.22 -0.21
C ARG A 142 12.84 -18.44 0.29
N PRO A 143 13.19 -17.28 -0.30
CA PRO A 143 14.22 -16.40 0.23
C PRO A 143 13.90 -15.96 1.67
N VAL A 144 14.94 -15.84 2.48
CA VAL A 144 14.85 -15.35 3.86
C VAL A 144 15.41 -13.94 3.92
N VAL A 145 14.60 -12.99 4.40
CA VAL A 145 15.02 -11.60 4.61
C VAL A 145 15.03 -11.32 6.10
N LEU A 146 16.17 -10.90 6.63
CA LEU A 146 16.35 -10.57 8.03
C LEU A 146 16.36 -9.06 8.22
N PHE A 147 15.56 -8.58 9.17
CA PHE A 147 15.52 -7.19 9.59
C PHE A 147 15.94 -7.09 11.05
N GLY A 148 16.49 -5.93 11.43
CA GLY A 148 16.89 -5.64 12.80
C GLY A 148 18.41 -5.51 12.97
N PRO A 149 18.87 -5.05 14.15
CA PRO A 149 20.26 -4.67 14.39
C PRO A 149 21.25 -5.84 14.45
N LEU A 150 20.76 -7.09 14.49
CA LEU A 150 21.58 -8.31 14.49
C LEU A 150 21.41 -9.15 13.21
N ALA A 151 20.81 -8.57 12.16
CA ALA A 151 20.49 -9.29 10.93
C ALA A 151 21.75 -9.79 10.19
N ASP A 152 22.86 -9.07 10.30
CA ASP A 152 24.18 -9.44 9.79
C ASP A 152 24.76 -10.65 10.56
N VAL A 153 24.84 -10.56 11.89
CA VAL A 153 25.34 -11.65 12.75
C VAL A 153 24.50 -12.92 12.58
N ALA A 154 23.18 -12.79 12.51
CA ALA A 154 22.29 -13.92 12.28
C ALA A 154 22.50 -14.55 10.90
N ARG A 155 22.71 -13.74 9.85
CA ARG A 155 23.02 -14.24 8.50
C ARG A 155 24.33 -15.01 8.49
N ASP A 156 25.40 -14.43 9.03
CA ASP A 156 26.72 -15.07 9.07
C ASP A 156 26.69 -16.40 9.83
N LYS A 157 25.96 -16.43 10.95
CA LYS A 157 25.77 -17.65 11.73
C LYS A 157 24.97 -18.71 10.96
N MET A 158 23.92 -18.33 10.23
CA MET A 158 23.16 -19.27 9.40
C MET A 158 24.01 -19.87 8.28
N LEU A 159 24.90 -19.09 7.68
CA LEU A 159 25.82 -19.54 6.64
C LEU A 159 26.90 -20.47 7.20
N ALA A 160 27.41 -20.18 8.41
CA ALA A 160 28.42 -21.01 9.07
C ALA A 160 27.85 -22.33 9.59
N ASP A 161 26.69 -22.29 10.25
CA ASP A 161 26.08 -23.47 10.89
C ASP A 161 25.36 -24.38 9.88
N PHE A 162 24.83 -23.82 8.78
CA PHE A 162 24.04 -24.55 7.78
C PHE A 162 24.39 -24.17 6.33
N PRO A 163 25.64 -24.41 5.89
CA PRO A 163 26.12 -24.01 4.56
C PRO A 163 25.44 -24.74 3.40
N ASP A 164 24.80 -25.89 3.66
CA ASP A 164 24.02 -26.66 2.70
C ASP A 164 22.62 -26.08 2.44
N ARG A 165 22.13 -25.21 3.33
CA ARG A 165 20.76 -24.66 3.28
C ARG A 165 20.70 -23.18 2.96
N PHE A 166 21.77 -22.42 3.24
CA PHE A 166 21.80 -20.97 3.07
C PHE A 166 22.99 -20.53 2.24
N THR A 167 22.76 -19.51 1.42
CA THR A 167 23.78 -18.81 0.62
C THR A 167 23.46 -17.32 0.62
N THR A 168 24.49 -16.49 0.40
CA THR A 168 24.34 -15.04 0.15
C THR A 168 23.93 -14.76 -1.28
#